data_AF-A0A967EL12-F1
#
_entry.id   AF-A0A967EL12-F1
#
_cell.length_a   1.000
_cell.length_b   1.000
_cell.length_c   1.000
_cell.angle_alpha   90.00
_cell.angle_beta   90.00
_cell.angle_gamma   90.00
#
_symmetry.space_group_name_H-M   'P 1'
#
loop_
_entity.id
_entity.type
_entity.pdbx_description
1 polymer ?
#
loop_
_entity_poly.entity_id
_entity_poly.type
_entity_poly.pdbx_seq_one_letter_code
_entity_poly.pdbx_strand_id
1 'polypeptide(L)'
;MNTDKNSLISYQENVFSENGEDGIIIKIFSEIKPKSNLCCEFGAWDGIWASNCRNLIKNHNWKAIMIEGDPIRYEDLIKTYRNNKGIRCLNSYIDNQENSLNKILTLEEKNSLDFLSIDIDGLDYEIFESLDFFPQVICIEVNTGHSPDNTLKISRDIAINNIGQPLPYFVNIAEAKGYQLVCFTGNAFFIKNELLDSTNIKAISAKDAYLQHLETIPNHVRKHLYFVNKGKVNPFYKYNNPFLTKHNLGLNYLQIIKKLFSIYSTRIKGKIILYIKRVRNKLKSFVN
;
A
#
# COMPACT_ATOMS: atom_id res chain seq x y z
N MET A 1 23.29 -6.94 2.62
CA MET A 1 24.51 -6.15 2.30
C MET A 1 24.44 -4.84 3.12
N ASN A 2 25.48 -4.00 3.12
CA ASN A 2 25.36 -2.64 3.68
C ASN A 2 24.26 -1.92 2.88
N THR A 3 23.10 -1.68 3.49
CA THR A 3 22.17 -0.67 2.96
C THR A 3 22.98 0.61 2.84
N ASP A 4 23.14 1.12 1.62
CA ASP A 4 23.82 2.39 1.39
C ASP A 4 23.21 3.42 2.35
N LYS A 5 24.03 4.04 3.19
CA LYS A 5 23.57 5.03 4.18
C LYS A 5 22.83 6.21 3.52
N ASN A 6 22.96 6.34 2.20
CA ASN A 6 22.30 7.36 1.41
C ASN A 6 21.00 6.89 0.72
N SER A 7 20.59 5.62 0.85
CA SER A 7 19.32 5.14 0.30
C SER A 7 18.12 5.72 1.06
N LEU A 8 17.05 6.06 0.35
CA LEU A 8 15.81 6.56 0.95
C LEU A 8 15.23 5.62 2.01
N ILE A 9 15.41 4.30 1.86
CA ILE A 9 14.90 3.32 2.82
C ILE A 9 15.55 3.46 4.21
N SER A 10 16.70 4.11 4.33
CA SER A 10 17.33 4.36 5.63
C SER A 10 16.61 5.42 6.47
N TYR A 11 15.69 6.18 5.87
CA TYR A 11 14.89 7.22 6.52
C TYR A 11 13.52 6.71 6.98
N GLN A 12 13.31 5.40 7.04
CA GLN A 12 12.04 4.81 7.49
C GLN A 12 11.71 5.24 8.93
N GLU A 13 10.53 5.83 9.10
CA GLU A 13 9.93 6.13 10.42
C GLU A 13 8.42 5.85 10.37
N ASN A 14 7.87 5.39 11.49
CA ASN A 14 6.43 5.11 11.65
C ASN A 14 5.86 6.04 12.72
N VAL A 15 5.33 7.19 12.29
CA VAL A 15 4.56 8.08 13.17
C VAL A 15 3.09 7.66 13.15
N PHE A 16 2.56 7.40 11.95
CA PHE A 16 1.21 6.92 11.66
C PHE A 16 1.18 5.82 10.59
N SER A 17 2.17 5.74 9.69
CA SER A 17 2.26 4.71 8.66
C SER A 17 2.75 3.36 9.21
N GLU A 18 2.71 2.31 8.39
CA GLU A 18 3.01 0.93 8.83
C GLU A 18 4.45 0.50 8.55
N ASN A 19 5.03 0.87 7.40
CA ASN A 19 6.28 0.30 6.88
C ASN A 19 7.37 1.35 6.60
N GLY A 20 7.32 2.50 7.28
CA GLY A 20 8.34 3.53 7.30
C GLY A 20 8.09 4.69 6.35
N GLU A 21 6.92 4.73 5.73
CA GLU A 21 6.51 5.72 4.74
C GLU A 21 6.60 7.15 5.27
N ASP A 22 6.24 7.41 6.54
CA ASP A 22 6.27 8.77 7.07
C ASP A 22 7.65 9.42 6.92
N GLY A 23 8.70 8.74 7.36
CA GLY A 23 10.06 9.27 7.29
C GLY A 23 10.58 9.39 5.85
N ILE A 24 10.22 8.45 4.97
CA ILE A 24 10.54 8.51 3.54
C ILE A 24 9.87 9.72 2.88
N ILE A 25 8.58 9.95 3.13
CA ILE A 25 7.82 11.06 2.58
C ILE A 25 8.43 12.40 3.03
N ILE A 26 8.74 12.54 4.32
CA ILE A 26 9.40 13.75 4.85
C ILE A 26 10.76 13.96 4.20
N LYS A 27 11.56 12.90 4.04
CA LYS A 27 12.86 12.99 3.36
C LYS A 27 12.71 13.42 1.91
N ILE A 28 11.75 12.87 1.16
CA ILE A 28 11.48 13.25 -0.22
C ILE A 28 11.16 14.74 -0.32
N PHE A 29 10.16 15.22 0.44
CA PHE A 29 9.73 16.63 0.38
C PHE A 29 10.74 17.61 0.98
N SER A 30 11.69 17.15 1.80
CA SER A 30 12.83 17.98 2.21
C SER A 30 13.78 18.32 1.06
N GLU A 31 13.84 17.49 0.01
CA GLU A 31 14.72 17.70 -1.15
C GLU A 31 13.99 18.36 -2.33
N ILE A 32 12.81 17.86 -2.73
CA ILE A 32 12.10 18.38 -3.91
C ILE A 32 11.25 19.64 -3.64
N LYS A 33 10.96 19.92 -2.36
CA LYS A 33 10.01 20.93 -1.84
C LYS A 33 8.58 20.83 -2.43
N PRO A 34 7.54 20.80 -1.58
CA PRO A 34 6.15 20.81 -2.04
C PRO A 34 5.76 22.16 -2.65
N LYS A 35 4.86 22.16 -3.62
CA LYS A 35 4.33 23.40 -4.23
C LYS A 35 3.18 23.99 -3.42
N SER A 36 2.27 23.16 -2.91
CA SER A 36 1.03 23.61 -2.28
C SER A 36 0.77 23.02 -0.88
N ASN A 37 1.58 22.06 -0.46
CA ASN A 37 1.36 21.21 0.72
C ASN A 37 -0.03 20.54 0.69
N LEU A 38 -0.40 20.01 -0.48
CA LEU A 38 -1.65 19.26 -0.66
C LEU A 38 -1.34 17.78 -0.92
N CYS A 39 -1.96 16.91 -0.12
CA CYS A 39 -1.89 15.47 -0.30
C CYS A 39 -3.28 14.85 -0.55
N CYS A 40 -3.31 13.65 -1.13
CA CYS A 40 -4.52 12.88 -1.35
C CYS A 40 -4.27 11.42 -1.01
N GLU A 41 -5.20 10.77 -0.31
CA GLU A 41 -5.10 9.37 0.09
C GLU A 41 -6.37 8.61 -0.24
N PHE A 42 -6.19 7.43 -0.84
CA PHE A 42 -7.23 6.42 -1.04
C PHE A 42 -7.17 5.38 0.06
N GLY A 43 -8.32 4.75 0.34
CA GLY A 43 -8.39 3.77 1.43
C GLY A 43 -8.11 4.42 2.79
N ALA A 44 -8.52 5.68 2.96
CA ALA A 44 -8.15 6.50 4.12
C ALA A 44 -8.63 5.93 5.47
N TRP A 45 -9.57 4.99 5.46
CA TRP A 45 -10.16 4.36 6.65
C TRP A 45 -10.63 5.37 7.70
N ASP A 46 -9.96 5.48 8.86
CA ASP A 46 -10.27 6.42 9.94
C ASP A 46 -9.45 7.72 9.85
N GLY A 47 -8.55 7.80 8.87
CA GLY A 47 -7.63 8.90 8.63
C GLY A 47 -6.45 8.96 9.59
N ILE A 48 -6.19 7.91 10.38
CA ILE A 48 -5.13 7.85 11.38
C ILE A 48 -4.30 6.58 11.21
N TRP A 49 -4.94 5.41 11.30
CA TRP A 49 -4.23 4.14 11.30
C TRP A 49 -3.64 3.85 9.92
N ALA A 50 -2.33 3.57 9.88
CA ALA A 50 -1.59 3.24 8.67
C ALA A 50 -1.66 4.31 7.55
N SER A 51 -2.02 5.55 7.90
CA SER A 51 -2.18 6.62 6.92
C SER A 51 -0.84 7.23 6.52
N ASN A 52 -0.57 7.30 5.22
CA ASN A 52 0.62 7.92 4.63
C ASN A 52 0.54 9.46 4.64
N CYS A 53 -0.66 10.03 4.75
CA CYS A 53 -0.88 11.48 4.79
C CYS A 53 -0.98 12.05 6.20
N ARG A 54 -1.25 11.23 7.23
CA ARG A 54 -1.53 11.73 8.58
C ARG A 54 -0.37 12.51 9.18
N ASN A 55 0.87 12.08 8.99
CA ASN A 55 2.03 12.83 9.50
C ASN A 55 2.14 14.21 8.84
N LEU A 56 1.97 14.28 7.51
CA LEU A 56 1.95 15.53 6.75
C LEU A 56 0.87 16.50 7.30
N ILE A 57 -0.33 15.99 7.54
CA ILE A 57 -1.46 16.78 8.06
C ILE A 57 -1.17 17.26 9.48
N LYS A 58 -0.81 16.33 10.38
CA LYS A 58 -0.79 16.59 11.83
C LYS A 58 0.44 17.39 12.27
N ASN A 59 1.60 17.11 11.67
CA ASN A 59 2.89 17.63 12.11
C ASN A 59 3.51 18.63 11.12
N HIS A 60 3.05 18.66 9.86
CA HIS A 60 3.60 19.54 8.83
C HIS A 60 2.57 20.50 8.22
N ASN A 61 1.35 20.55 8.77
CA ASN A 61 0.27 21.48 8.37
C ASN A 61 -0.16 21.37 6.90
N TRP A 62 -0.07 20.17 6.32
CA TRP A 62 -0.59 19.94 4.97
C TRP A 62 -2.11 19.94 4.95
N LYS A 63 -2.66 20.37 3.83
CA LYS A 63 -4.05 20.12 3.47
C LYS A 63 -4.16 18.73 2.86
N ALA A 64 -5.35 18.13 2.93
CA ALA A 64 -5.55 16.80 2.38
C ALA A 64 -6.94 16.58 1.80
N ILE A 65 -6.99 15.66 0.84
CA ILE A 65 -8.22 15.05 0.33
C ILE A 65 -8.17 13.58 0.75
N MET A 66 -9.02 13.19 1.69
CA MET A 66 -9.05 11.84 2.25
C MET A 66 -10.29 11.11 1.72
N ILE A 67 -10.10 9.98 1.04
CA ILE A 67 -11.19 9.26 0.37
C ILE A 67 -11.32 7.86 0.96
N GLU A 68 -12.52 7.51 1.42
CA GLU A 68 -12.86 6.20 1.96
C GLU A 68 -14.14 5.67 1.33
N GLY A 69 -14.14 4.43 0.84
CA GLY A 69 -15.28 3.84 0.13
C GLY A 69 -16.35 3.29 1.07
N ASP A 70 -15.96 2.65 2.17
CA ASP A 70 -16.88 2.05 3.12
C ASP A 70 -17.57 3.13 3.97
N PRO A 71 -18.91 3.23 3.96
CA PRO A 71 -19.62 4.28 4.68
C PRO A 71 -19.42 4.25 6.21
N ILE A 72 -19.20 3.07 6.81
CA ILE A 72 -19.00 2.96 8.26
C ILE A 72 -17.62 3.51 8.62
N ARG A 73 -16.59 3.13 7.85
CA ARG A 73 -15.23 3.65 8.00
C ARG A 73 -15.17 5.15 7.76
N TYR A 74 -15.88 5.63 6.73
CA TYR A 74 -15.97 7.04 6.41
C TYR A 74 -16.55 7.89 7.56
N GLU A 75 -17.50 7.36 8.34
CA GLU A 75 -17.97 8.07 9.54
C GLU A 75 -16.87 8.29 10.58
N ASP A 76 -15.93 7.34 10.71
CA ASP A 76 -14.78 7.51 11.59
C ASP A 76 -13.79 8.54 11.03
N LEU A 77 -13.56 8.55 9.71
CA LEU A 77 -12.77 9.59 9.03
C LEU A 77 -13.34 11.00 9.29
N ILE A 78 -14.64 11.16 9.15
CA ILE A 78 -15.33 12.44 9.41
C ILE A 78 -15.16 12.85 10.88
N LYS A 79 -15.34 11.93 11.83
CA LYS A 79 -15.11 12.23 13.25
C LYS A 79 -13.68 12.69 13.51
N THR A 80 -12.69 12.05 12.88
CA THR A 80 -11.27 12.41 12.99
C THR A 80 -11.02 13.84 12.52
N TYR A 81 -11.61 14.26 11.41
CA TYR A 81 -11.31 15.54 10.76
C TYR A 81 -12.37 16.64 10.89
N ARG A 82 -13.46 16.41 11.62
CA ARG A 82 -14.60 17.35 11.78
C ARG A 82 -14.25 18.81 12.07
N ASN A 83 -13.13 19.06 12.75
CA ASN A 83 -12.69 20.39 13.16
C ASN A 83 -11.51 20.93 12.32
N ASN A 84 -11.08 20.21 11.29
CA ASN A 84 -9.96 20.60 10.44
C ASN A 84 -10.46 21.05 9.05
N LYS A 85 -10.56 22.37 8.85
CA LYS A 85 -11.00 22.97 7.59
C LYS A 85 -10.03 22.76 6.42
N GLY A 86 -8.80 22.30 6.68
CA GLY A 86 -7.82 21.96 5.65
C GLY A 86 -8.01 20.58 5.04
N ILE A 87 -8.98 19.79 5.53
CA ILE A 87 -9.19 18.40 5.13
C ILE A 87 -10.55 18.23 4.48
N ARG A 88 -10.57 17.75 3.25
CA ARG A 88 -11.77 17.36 2.54
C ARG A 88 -11.92 15.84 2.61
N CYS A 89 -12.98 15.37 3.24
CA CYS A 89 -13.29 13.94 3.31
C CYS A 89 -14.35 13.60 2.26
N LEU A 90 -14.19 12.48 1.56
CA LEU A 90 -15.14 12.01 0.54
C LEU A 90 -15.47 10.54 0.75
N ASN A 91 -16.75 10.18 0.59
CA ASN A 91 -17.19 8.79 0.61
C ASN A 91 -17.34 8.26 -0.83
N SER A 92 -16.36 7.52 -1.32
CA SER A 92 -16.37 6.99 -2.70
C SER A 92 -15.46 5.78 -2.84
N TYR A 93 -15.95 4.74 -3.51
CA TYR A 93 -15.08 3.69 -4.05
C TYR A 93 -14.45 4.23 -5.33
N ILE A 94 -13.13 4.45 -5.30
CA ILE A 94 -12.40 4.96 -6.46
C ILE A 94 -12.26 3.85 -7.50
N ASP A 95 -12.53 4.20 -8.76
CA ASP A 95 -12.39 3.31 -9.92
C ASP A 95 -11.76 4.08 -11.11
N ASN A 96 -11.49 3.39 -12.22
CA ASN A 96 -10.96 4.02 -13.44
C ASN A 96 -12.05 4.49 -14.41
N GLN A 97 -13.31 4.55 -13.98
CA GLN A 97 -14.49 4.81 -14.81
C GLN A 97 -15.32 5.97 -14.26
N GLU A 98 -16.37 5.69 -13.48
CA GLU A 98 -17.34 6.67 -13.00
C GLU A 98 -16.79 7.50 -11.85
N ASN A 99 -16.08 6.85 -10.92
CA ASN A 99 -15.54 7.45 -9.71
C ASN A 99 -14.03 7.70 -9.82
N SER A 100 -13.57 8.05 -11.02
CA SER A 100 -12.16 8.34 -11.23
C SER A 100 -11.72 9.61 -10.51
N LEU A 101 -10.46 9.63 -10.07
CA LEU A 101 -9.88 10.80 -9.41
C LEU A 101 -9.99 12.06 -10.28
N ASN A 102 -9.89 11.88 -11.61
CA ASN A 102 -10.01 12.97 -12.58
C ASN A 102 -11.42 13.60 -12.56
N LYS A 103 -12.46 12.86 -12.18
CA LYS A 103 -13.82 13.39 -12.04
C LYS A 103 -14.10 13.98 -10.67
N ILE A 104 -13.46 13.43 -9.63
CA ILE A 104 -13.70 13.80 -8.23
C ILE A 104 -12.91 15.06 -7.81
N LEU A 105 -11.72 15.26 -8.35
CA LEU A 105 -10.91 16.43 -8.03
C LEU A 105 -11.24 17.62 -8.93
N THR A 106 -11.23 18.82 -8.34
CA THR A 106 -11.31 20.06 -9.09
C THR A 106 -10.01 20.29 -9.88
N LEU A 107 -10.06 21.16 -10.90
CA LEU A 107 -8.86 21.53 -11.65
C LEU A 107 -7.77 22.15 -10.74
N GLU A 108 -8.18 22.95 -9.76
CA GLU A 108 -7.27 23.55 -8.78
C GLU A 108 -6.60 22.49 -7.91
N GLU A 109 -7.36 21.51 -7.42
CA GLU A 109 -6.84 20.41 -6.60
C GLU A 109 -5.83 19.57 -7.39
N LYS A 110 -6.14 19.23 -8.65
CA LYS A 110 -5.22 18.46 -9.52
C LYS A 110 -3.90 19.19 -9.74
N ASN A 111 -3.95 20.50 -10.00
CA ASN A 111 -2.77 21.32 -10.24
C ASN A 111 -1.94 21.57 -8.97
N SER A 112 -2.60 21.50 -7.81
CA SER A 112 -1.98 21.75 -6.51
C SER A 112 -1.48 20.48 -5.81
N LEU A 113 -1.85 19.29 -6.29
CA LEU A 113 -1.54 18.03 -5.60
C LEU A 113 -0.05 17.72 -5.66
N ASP A 114 0.59 17.67 -4.49
CA ASP A 114 2.02 17.37 -4.35
C ASP A 114 2.26 15.88 -4.11
N PHE A 115 1.42 15.26 -3.27
CA PHE A 115 1.54 13.85 -2.87
C PHE A 115 0.23 13.10 -3.11
N LEU A 116 0.32 11.92 -3.73
CA LEU A 116 -0.81 11.00 -3.91
C LEU A 116 -0.47 9.62 -3.36
N SER A 117 -1.25 9.13 -2.41
CA SER A 117 -1.19 7.76 -1.88
C SER A 117 -2.34 6.94 -2.45
N ILE A 118 -2.02 5.85 -3.14
CA ILE A 118 -2.96 4.92 -3.78
C ILE A 118 -2.89 3.58 -3.04
N ASP A 119 -3.97 3.23 -2.35
CA ASP A 119 -4.17 1.95 -1.70
C ASP A 119 -5.67 1.61 -1.73
N ILE A 120 -6.06 0.73 -2.66
CA ILE A 120 -7.45 0.27 -2.85
C ILE A 120 -7.55 -1.26 -2.97
N ASP A 121 -6.62 -1.99 -2.34
CA ASP A 121 -6.64 -3.46 -2.23
C ASP A 121 -6.65 -4.22 -3.58
N GLY A 122 -5.75 -3.87 -4.51
CA GLY A 122 -5.36 -4.75 -5.63
C GLY A 122 -5.69 -4.25 -7.04
N LEU A 123 -6.52 -3.21 -7.20
CA LEU A 123 -6.76 -2.55 -8.49
C LEU A 123 -6.03 -1.21 -8.63
N ASP A 124 -5.04 -0.97 -7.79
CA ASP A 124 -4.20 0.24 -7.74
C ASP A 124 -3.60 0.58 -9.11
N TYR A 125 -3.24 -0.45 -9.88
CA TYR A 125 -2.70 -0.30 -11.24
C TYR A 125 -3.72 0.32 -12.21
N GLU A 126 -5.02 0.04 -12.08
CA GLU A 126 -6.05 0.61 -12.96
C GLU A 126 -6.20 2.10 -12.69
N ILE A 127 -6.11 2.50 -11.42
CA ILE A 127 -6.12 3.90 -11.03
C ILE A 127 -4.89 4.59 -11.59
N PHE A 128 -3.71 4.02 -11.34
CA PHE A 128 -2.46 4.61 -11.82
C PHE A 128 -2.43 4.74 -13.35
N GLU A 129 -2.84 3.71 -14.09
CA GLU A 129 -2.98 3.74 -15.56
C GLU A 129 -3.88 4.90 -16.02
N SER A 130 -5.01 5.12 -15.33
CA SER A 130 -6.03 6.12 -15.68
C SER A 130 -5.71 7.56 -15.27
N LEU A 131 -4.69 7.80 -14.42
CA LEU A 131 -4.33 9.15 -13.99
C LEU A 131 -3.87 10.00 -15.18
N ASP A 132 -4.52 11.15 -15.35
CA ASP A 132 -4.25 12.13 -16.42
C ASP A 132 -3.59 13.43 -15.92
N PHE A 133 -3.37 13.52 -14.61
CA PHE A 133 -2.64 14.58 -13.96
C PHE A 133 -1.55 13.98 -13.07
N PHE A 134 -0.53 14.79 -12.77
CA PHE A 134 0.76 14.28 -12.36
C PHE A 134 1.25 15.02 -11.10
N PRO A 135 1.00 14.47 -9.89
CA PRO A 135 1.57 14.98 -8.63
C PRO A 135 3.11 14.93 -8.61
N GLN A 136 3.76 15.59 -7.66
CA GLN A 136 5.23 15.51 -7.56
C GLN A 136 5.70 14.10 -7.17
N VAL A 137 4.94 13.47 -6.27
CA VAL A 137 5.26 12.17 -5.68
C VAL A 137 4.01 11.30 -5.66
N ILE A 138 4.14 10.05 -6.08
CA ILE A 138 3.08 9.04 -6.00
C ILE A 138 3.59 7.88 -5.15
N CYS A 139 2.79 7.47 -4.18
CA CYS A 139 2.98 6.30 -3.34
C CYS A 139 1.88 5.28 -3.68
N ILE A 140 2.24 4.04 -3.98
CA ILE A 140 1.28 3.01 -4.40
C ILE A 140 1.53 1.72 -3.63
N GLU A 141 0.49 1.13 -3.04
CA GLU A 141 0.58 -0.19 -2.43
C GLU A 141 0.92 -1.24 -3.49
N VAL A 142 1.91 -2.09 -3.22
CA VAL A 142 2.27 -3.23 -4.07
C VAL A 142 2.39 -4.48 -3.21
N ASN A 143 1.63 -5.50 -3.59
CA ASN A 143 1.68 -6.78 -2.91
C ASN A 143 3.08 -7.42 -3.04
N THR A 144 3.81 -7.43 -1.92
CA THR A 144 5.19 -7.94 -1.83
C THR A 144 5.28 -9.45 -2.13
N GLY A 145 4.15 -10.17 -2.18
CA GLY A 145 4.10 -11.56 -2.62
C GLY A 145 4.68 -11.77 -4.03
N HIS A 146 4.51 -10.81 -4.92
CA HIS A 146 4.99 -10.90 -6.31
C HIS A 146 6.52 -10.90 -6.42
N SER A 147 7.03 -11.66 -7.39
CA SER A 147 8.47 -11.68 -7.70
C SER A 147 8.90 -10.35 -8.32
N PRO A 148 10.04 -9.76 -7.91
CA PRO A 148 10.60 -8.58 -8.57
C PRO A 148 11.14 -8.88 -9.98
N ASP A 149 11.22 -10.15 -10.37
CA ASP A 149 11.59 -10.54 -11.73
C ASP A 149 10.36 -10.71 -12.65
N ASN A 150 9.13 -10.57 -12.13
CA ASN A 150 7.91 -10.69 -12.94
C ASN A 150 7.50 -9.32 -13.50
N THR A 151 7.50 -9.18 -14.82
CA THR A 151 7.05 -7.98 -15.54
C THR A 151 5.66 -8.12 -16.16
N LEU A 152 5.07 -9.32 -16.11
CA LEU A 152 3.80 -9.61 -16.78
C LEU A 152 2.62 -9.11 -15.96
N LYS A 153 1.65 -8.51 -16.65
CA LYS A 153 0.34 -8.15 -16.09
C LYS A 153 -0.39 -9.41 -15.63
N ILE A 154 -0.80 -9.41 -14.37
CA ILE A 154 -1.73 -10.38 -13.80
C ILE A 154 -3.14 -10.01 -14.26
N SER A 155 -3.94 -11.00 -14.63
CA SER A 155 -5.30 -10.76 -15.09
C SER A 155 -6.15 -10.11 -14.00
N ARG A 156 -7.07 -9.24 -14.42
CA ARG A 156 -7.89 -8.42 -13.50
C ARG A 156 -8.71 -9.27 -12.53
N ASP A 157 -9.26 -10.40 -12.99
CA ASP A 157 -10.04 -11.35 -12.20
C ASP A 157 -9.23 -11.98 -11.06
N ILE A 158 -7.91 -12.07 -11.22
CA ILE A 158 -6.99 -12.48 -10.15
C ILE A 158 -6.62 -11.26 -9.30
N ALA A 159 -6.18 -10.16 -9.92
CA ALA A 159 -5.66 -8.96 -9.26
C ALA A 159 -6.62 -8.38 -8.21
N ILE A 160 -7.92 -8.31 -8.53
CA ILE A 160 -8.99 -7.73 -7.68
C ILE A 160 -9.14 -8.41 -6.32
N ASN A 161 -8.62 -9.62 -6.13
CA ASN A 161 -8.72 -10.35 -4.86
C ASN A 161 -7.57 -10.00 -3.90
N ASN A 162 -7.18 -8.71 -3.83
CA ASN A 162 -6.00 -8.24 -3.12
C ASN A 162 -4.71 -8.99 -3.56
N ILE A 163 -4.61 -9.32 -4.84
CA ILE A 163 -3.39 -9.89 -5.43
C ILE A 163 -2.53 -8.79 -6.03
N GLY A 164 -3.14 -7.79 -6.65
CA GLY A 164 -2.43 -6.69 -7.28
C GLY A 164 -1.53 -7.12 -8.43
N GLN A 165 -0.58 -6.26 -8.76
CA GLN A 165 0.40 -6.44 -9.82
C GLN A 165 1.83 -6.53 -9.25
N PRO A 166 2.80 -7.10 -9.99
CA PRO A 166 4.19 -7.11 -9.56
C PRO A 166 4.81 -5.71 -9.64
N LEU A 167 5.75 -5.40 -8.74
CA LEU A 167 6.43 -4.08 -8.69
C LEU A 167 6.97 -3.60 -10.05
N PRO A 168 7.65 -4.44 -10.87
CA PRO A 168 8.09 -4.01 -12.21
C PRO A 168 6.96 -3.53 -13.14
N TYR A 169 5.73 -4.04 -12.98
CA TYR A 169 4.60 -3.56 -13.76
C TYR A 169 4.24 -2.10 -13.43
N PHE A 170 4.27 -1.73 -12.15
CA PHE A 170 4.08 -0.34 -11.72
C PHE A 170 5.24 0.56 -12.18
N VAL A 171 6.48 0.07 -12.16
CA VAL A 171 7.64 0.82 -12.70
C VAL A 171 7.44 1.14 -14.17
N ASN A 172 6.98 0.18 -14.99
CA ASN A 172 6.71 0.43 -16.41
C ASN A 172 5.63 1.52 -16.63
N ILE A 173 4.57 1.52 -15.82
CA ILE A 173 3.52 2.56 -15.88
C ILE A 173 4.11 3.92 -15.48
N ALA A 174 4.92 3.95 -14.41
CA ALA A 174 5.54 5.16 -13.89
C ALA A 174 6.50 5.79 -14.93
N GLU A 175 7.35 4.99 -15.55
CA GLU A 175 8.29 5.45 -16.58
C GLU A 175 7.56 6.04 -17.79
N ALA A 176 6.49 5.38 -18.26
CA ALA A 176 5.65 5.89 -19.34
C ALA A 176 4.96 7.22 -18.99
N LYS A 177 4.81 7.54 -17.71
CA LYS A 177 4.22 8.78 -17.20
C LYS A 177 5.27 9.81 -16.74
N GLY A 178 6.56 9.56 -16.95
CA GLY A 178 7.64 10.48 -16.60
C GLY A 178 8.05 10.46 -15.13
N TYR A 179 7.97 9.30 -14.48
CA TYR A 179 8.41 9.08 -13.10
C TYR A 179 9.47 7.99 -13.04
N GLN A 180 10.25 7.99 -11.95
CA GLN A 180 11.12 6.86 -11.59
C GLN A 180 10.81 6.35 -10.19
N LEU A 181 11.00 5.04 -10.00
CA LEU A 181 10.98 4.42 -8.67
C LEU A 181 12.19 4.90 -7.87
N VAL A 182 11.96 5.35 -6.63
CA VAL A 182 13.03 5.82 -5.74
C VAL A 182 13.12 5.04 -4.43
N CYS A 183 12.03 4.37 -4.02
CA CYS A 183 12.00 3.57 -2.81
C CYS A 183 10.86 2.54 -2.86
N PHE A 184 11.00 1.45 -2.09
CA PHE A 184 9.96 0.45 -1.92
C PHE A 184 9.92 -0.05 -0.47
N THR A 185 8.73 -0.09 0.11
CA THR A 185 8.48 -0.53 1.50
C THR A 185 7.30 -1.49 1.64
N GLY A 186 6.88 -2.11 0.54
CA GLY A 186 5.50 -2.59 0.38
C GLY A 186 4.65 -1.51 -0.31
N ASN A 187 4.96 -0.26 -0.05
CA ASN A 187 4.54 0.90 -0.85
C ASN A 187 5.67 1.35 -1.78
N ALA A 188 5.37 1.52 -3.07
CA ALA A 188 6.30 2.00 -4.08
C ALA A 188 6.22 3.52 -4.21
N PHE A 189 7.37 4.19 -4.09
CA PHE A 189 7.49 5.64 -4.22
C PHE A 189 8.04 6.02 -5.58
N PHE A 190 7.30 6.85 -6.30
CA PHE A 190 7.62 7.37 -7.61
C PHE A 190 7.76 8.89 -7.55
N ILE A 191 8.83 9.43 -8.14
CA ILE A 191 9.07 10.88 -8.26
C ILE A 191 9.19 11.24 -9.73
N LYS A 192 8.63 12.39 -10.10
CA LYS A 192 8.78 12.96 -11.44
C LYS A 192 10.24 13.14 -11.84
N ASN A 193 10.56 12.80 -13.08
CA ASN A 193 11.93 12.86 -13.62
C ASN A 193 12.55 14.25 -13.44
N GLU A 194 11.81 15.33 -13.77
CA GLU A 194 12.36 16.69 -13.71
C GLU A 194 12.71 17.17 -12.30
N LEU A 195 12.19 16.52 -11.26
CA LEU A 195 12.49 16.88 -9.88
C LEU A 195 13.76 16.19 -9.39
N LEU A 196 14.06 14.99 -9.90
CA LEU A 196 15.20 14.18 -9.42
C LEU A 196 16.56 14.84 -9.71
N ASP A 197 16.68 15.55 -10.83
CA ASP A 197 17.93 16.22 -11.23
C ASP A 197 18.44 17.24 -10.21
N SER A 198 17.53 17.79 -9.40
CA SER A 198 17.84 18.79 -8.37
C SER A 198 18.08 18.20 -6.97
N THR A 199 18.11 16.87 -6.85
CA THR A 199 18.14 16.16 -5.56
C THR A 199 19.26 15.15 -5.44
N ASN A 200 19.51 14.70 -4.20
CA ASN A 200 20.41 13.57 -3.93
C ASN A 200 19.68 12.22 -4.03
N ILE A 201 18.35 12.24 -4.16
CA ILE A 201 17.53 11.05 -4.38
C ILE A 201 17.90 10.42 -5.73
N LYS A 202 18.13 9.10 -5.72
CA LYS A 202 18.45 8.33 -6.92
C LYS A 202 17.31 7.36 -7.23
N ALA A 203 17.04 7.21 -8.52
CA ALA A 203 16.20 6.13 -9.00
C ALA A 203 16.84 4.78 -8.65
N ILE A 204 16.00 3.78 -8.44
CA ILE A 204 16.39 2.43 -8.06
C ILE A 204 15.65 1.41 -8.92
N SER A 205 16.31 0.32 -9.28
CA SER A 205 15.65 -0.76 -10.01
C SER A 205 14.58 -1.44 -9.13
N ALA A 206 13.52 -1.99 -9.75
CA ALA A 206 12.49 -2.73 -9.02
C ALA A 206 13.09 -3.87 -8.17
N LYS A 207 14.10 -4.55 -8.70
CA LYS A 207 14.77 -5.67 -8.04
C LYS A 207 15.57 -5.22 -6.82
N ASP A 208 16.37 -4.18 -6.96
CA ASP A 208 17.18 -3.67 -5.85
C ASP A 208 16.30 -3.07 -4.76
N ALA A 209 15.24 -2.34 -5.12
CA ALA A 209 14.27 -1.80 -4.18
C ALA A 209 13.55 -2.92 -3.40
N TYR A 210 13.15 -3.97 -4.10
CA TYR A 210 12.54 -5.16 -3.50
C TYR A 210 13.48 -5.88 -2.52
N LEU A 211 14.75 -6.06 -2.91
CA LEU A 211 15.75 -6.69 -2.04
C LEU A 211 16.05 -5.82 -0.81
N GLN A 212 16.17 -4.50 -0.98
CA GLN A 212 16.33 -3.56 0.15
C GLN A 212 15.15 -3.67 1.12
N HIS A 213 13.91 -3.69 0.62
CA HIS A 213 12.72 -3.90 1.45
C HIS A 213 12.78 -5.20 2.25
N LEU A 214 13.14 -6.32 1.63
CA LEU A 214 13.25 -7.61 2.33
C LEU A 214 14.32 -7.58 3.44
N GLU A 215 15.39 -6.81 3.27
CA GLU A 215 16.44 -6.62 4.26
C GLU A 215 15.95 -5.80 5.47
N THR A 216 15.02 -4.85 5.29
CA THR A 216 14.53 -3.97 6.37
C THR A 216 13.33 -4.52 7.12
N ILE A 217 12.53 -5.40 6.52
CA ILE A 217 11.32 -5.91 7.20
C ILE A 217 11.61 -6.78 8.43
N PRO A 218 10.81 -6.65 9.52
CA PRO A 218 10.94 -7.47 10.72
C PRO A 218 10.77 -8.98 10.45
N ASN A 219 11.36 -9.80 11.32
CA ASN A 219 11.30 -11.27 11.20
C ASN A 219 9.86 -11.81 11.14
N HIS A 220 8.94 -11.22 11.91
CA HIS A 220 7.55 -11.66 11.91
C HIS A 220 6.84 -11.42 10.57
N VAL A 221 7.19 -10.34 9.85
CA VAL A 221 6.73 -10.02 8.49
C VAL A 221 7.35 -10.98 7.49
N ARG A 222 8.66 -11.22 7.54
CA ARG A 222 9.34 -12.24 6.70
C ARG A 222 8.64 -13.61 6.81
N LYS A 223 8.35 -14.03 8.04
CA LYS A 223 7.60 -15.26 8.29
C LYS A 223 6.19 -15.23 7.71
N HIS A 224 5.49 -14.10 7.76
CA HIS A 224 4.18 -13.94 7.13
C HIS A 224 4.29 -14.09 5.61
N LEU A 225 5.22 -13.37 4.96
CA LEU A 225 5.47 -13.43 3.52
C LEU A 225 5.83 -14.84 3.02
N TYR A 226 6.56 -15.63 3.81
CA TYR A 226 6.78 -17.04 3.50
C TYR A 226 5.46 -17.82 3.32
N PHE A 227 4.46 -17.59 4.18
CA PHE A 227 3.16 -18.25 4.08
C PHE A 227 2.27 -17.64 3.00
N VAL A 228 2.37 -16.33 2.75
CA VAL A 228 1.73 -15.66 1.59
C VAL A 228 2.22 -16.31 0.31
N ASN A 229 3.53 -16.44 0.14
CA ASN A 229 4.16 -17.07 -1.03
C ASN A 229 3.66 -18.50 -1.28
N LYS A 230 3.29 -19.23 -0.22
CA LYS A 230 2.74 -20.59 -0.28
C LYS A 230 1.21 -20.67 -0.39
N GLY A 231 0.51 -19.53 -0.45
CA GLY A 231 -0.95 -19.46 -0.47
C GLY A 231 -1.61 -20.00 0.80
N LYS A 232 -0.94 -19.91 1.94
CA LYS A 232 -1.44 -20.49 3.22
C LYS A 232 -2.16 -19.47 4.10
N VAL A 233 -1.93 -18.19 3.88
CA VAL A 233 -2.61 -17.05 4.51
C VAL A 233 -3.17 -16.14 3.42
N ASN A 234 -3.98 -15.14 3.80
CA ASN A 234 -4.49 -14.13 2.87
C ASN A 234 -3.34 -13.55 2.02
N PRO A 235 -3.53 -13.37 0.71
CA PRO A 235 -4.78 -13.51 -0.06
C PRO A 235 -5.08 -14.94 -0.58
N PHE A 236 -4.40 -15.95 -0.03
CA PHE A 236 -4.53 -17.38 -0.40
C PHE A 236 -4.17 -17.70 -1.86
N TYR A 237 -3.39 -16.82 -2.48
CA TYR A 237 -2.78 -17.02 -3.79
C TYR A 237 -1.35 -17.56 -3.66
N LYS A 238 -0.94 -18.42 -4.59
CA LYS A 238 0.39 -19.04 -4.57
C LYS A 238 1.31 -18.32 -5.55
N TYR A 239 2.07 -17.35 -5.03
CA TYR A 239 2.95 -16.50 -5.82
C TYR A 239 4.16 -17.23 -6.43
N ASN A 240 4.69 -18.27 -5.76
CA ASN A 240 5.92 -18.97 -6.18
C ASN A 240 7.14 -18.07 -6.36
N ASN A 241 7.20 -16.99 -5.58
CA ASN A 241 8.31 -16.05 -5.57
C ASN A 241 9.58 -16.71 -4.99
N PRO A 242 10.69 -16.78 -5.75
CA PRO A 242 11.93 -17.42 -5.30
C PRO A 242 12.65 -16.63 -4.19
N PHE A 243 12.37 -15.33 -4.03
CA PHE A 243 12.94 -14.50 -2.98
C PHE A 243 12.24 -14.72 -1.63
N LEU A 244 11.00 -15.19 -1.62
CA LEU A 244 10.22 -15.47 -0.41
C LEU A 244 10.33 -16.93 0.05
N THR A 245 11.50 -17.53 -0.13
CA THR A 245 11.79 -18.88 0.37
C THR A 245 12.28 -18.82 1.81
N LYS A 246 12.20 -19.95 2.53
CA LYS A 246 12.73 -20.06 3.90
C LYS A 246 14.19 -19.61 3.98
N HIS A 247 15.01 -20.05 3.02
CA HIS A 247 16.42 -19.73 2.96
C HIS A 247 16.66 -18.23 2.77
N ASN A 248 16.05 -17.63 1.75
CA ASN A 248 16.27 -16.23 1.40
C ASN A 248 15.70 -15.25 2.44
N LEU A 249 14.68 -15.67 3.19
CA LEU A 249 14.12 -14.89 4.30
C LEU A 249 14.86 -15.11 5.64
N GLY A 250 15.88 -15.97 5.69
CA GLY A 250 16.63 -16.27 6.91
C GLY A 250 15.79 -16.92 8.01
N LEU A 251 14.78 -17.72 7.64
CA LEU A 251 13.86 -18.37 8.57
C LEU A 251 14.33 -19.77 8.97
N ASN A 252 14.10 -20.15 10.23
CA ASN A 252 14.35 -21.51 10.70
C ASN A 252 13.07 -22.36 10.75
N TYR A 253 13.23 -23.69 10.86
CA TYR A 253 12.11 -24.63 10.87
C TYR A 253 11.16 -24.42 12.06
N LEU A 254 11.70 -24.10 13.25
CA LEU A 254 10.87 -23.88 14.45
C LEU A 254 9.92 -22.70 14.28
N GLN A 255 10.39 -21.60 13.67
CA GLN A 255 9.57 -20.42 13.37
C GLN A 255 8.41 -20.77 12.42
N ILE A 256 8.67 -21.58 11.39
CA ILE A 256 7.66 -22.04 10.45
C ILE A 256 6.64 -22.94 11.14
N ILE A 257 7.09 -23.95 11.88
CA ILE A 257 6.22 -24.92 12.56
C ILE A 257 5.28 -24.21 13.54
N LYS A 258 5.79 -23.29 14.38
CA LYS A 258 4.96 -22.53 15.33
C LYS A 258 3.84 -21.76 14.64
N LYS A 259 4.13 -21.09 13.50
CA LYS A 259 3.11 -20.33 12.77
C LYS A 259 2.14 -21.25 12.01
N LEU A 260 2.60 -22.38 11.47
CA LEU A 260 1.72 -23.39 10.87
C LEU A 260 0.69 -23.89 11.88
N PHE A 261 1.12 -24.27 13.09
CA PHE A 261 0.19 -24.69 14.15
C PHE A 261 -0.85 -23.62 14.46
N SER A 262 -0.43 -22.36 14.59
CA SER A 262 -1.34 -21.23 14.78
C SER A 262 -2.37 -21.13 13.63
N ILE A 263 -1.93 -21.19 12.36
CA ILE A 263 -2.82 -21.14 11.19
C ILE A 263 -3.85 -22.28 11.20
N TYR A 264 -3.42 -23.51 11.46
CA TYR A 264 -4.33 -24.66 11.53
C TYR A 264 -5.31 -24.54 12.70
N SER A 265 -4.84 -24.11 13.87
CA SER A 265 -5.71 -23.91 15.04
C SER A 265 -6.81 -22.89 14.77
N THR A 266 -6.48 -21.77 14.12
CA THR A 266 -7.46 -20.73 13.73
C THR A 266 -8.45 -21.25 12.70
N ARG A 267 -7.98 -22.00 11.69
CA ARG A 267 -8.87 -22.63 10.69
C ARG A 267 -9.84 -23.63 11.30
N ILE A 268 -9.38 -24.45 12.24
CA ILE A 268 -10.24 -25.41 12.95
C ILE A 268 -11.30 -24.66 13.77
N LYS A 269 -10.90 -23.65 14.56
CA LYS A 269 -11.84 -22.80 15.30
C LYS A 269 -12.88 -22.15 14.39
N GLY A 270 -12.45 -21.59 13.25
CA GLY A 270 -13.35 -20.99 12.26
C GLY A 270 -14.37 -21.97 11.69
N LYS A 271 -13.94 -23.18 11.33
CA LYS A 271 -14.84 -24.26 10.85
C LYS A 271 -15.86 -24.66 11.92
N ILE A 272 -15.44 -24.78 13.18
CA ILE A 272 -16.33 -25.09 14.31
C ILE A 272 -17.36 -23.98 14.48
N ILE A 273 -16.95 -22.71 14.46
CA ILE A 273 -17.87 -21.55 14.57
C ILE A 273 -18.90 -21.55 13.44
N LEU A 274 -18.47 -21.77 12.19
CA LEU A 274 -19.37 -21.86 11.03
C LEU A 274 -20.35 -23.04 11.15
N TYR A 275 -19.88 -24.19 11.62
CA TYR A 275 -20.74 -25.35 11.87
C TYR A 275 -21.81 -25.05 12.93
N ILE A 276 -21.41 -24.45 14.07
CA ILE A 276 -22.35 -24.05 15.13
C ILE A 276 -23.38 -23.05 14.60
N LYS A 277 -22.98 -22.05 13.80
CA LYS A 277 -23.90 -21.10 13.16
C LYS A 277 -24.91 -21.81 12.25
N ARG A 278 -24.46 -22.76 11.43
CA ARG A 278 -25.35 -23.56 10.56
C ARG A 278 -26.35 -24.38 11.37
N VAL A 279 -25.90 -25.07 12.43
CA VAL A 279 -26.78 -25.85 13.32
C VAL A 279 -27.81 -24.95 14.00
N ARG A 280 -27.40 -23.79 14.53
CA ARG A 280 -28.32 -22.81 15.14
C ARG A 280 -29.36 -22.28 14.16
N ASN A 281 -28.96 -21.94 12.94
CA ASN A 281 -29.89 -21.48 11.91
C ASN A 281 -30.88 -22.57 11.51
N LYS A 282 -30.42 -23.83 11.40
CA LYS A 282 -31.27 -24.98 11.11
C LYS A 282 -32.25 -25.29 12.26
N LEU A 283 -31.82 -25.15 13.51
CA LEU A 283 -32.71 -25.29 14.66
C LEU A 283 -33.76 -24.17 14.72
N LYS A 284 -33.39 -22.92 14.41
CA LYS A 284 -34.35 -21.81 14.32
C LYS A 284 -35.42 -22.01 13.23
N SER A 285 -35.08 -22.68 12.12
CA SER A 285 -36.06 -22.99 11.06
C SER A 285 -37.01 -24.13 11.40
N PHE A 286 -36.81 -24.86 12.50
CA PHE A 286 -37.76 -25.89 12.99
C PHE A 286 -38.68 -25.37 14.10
N VAL A 287 -38.45 -24.16 14.61
CA VAL A 287 -39.21 -23.56 15.72
C VAL A 287 -40.14 -22.43 15.23
N ASN A 288 -40.10 -22.12 13.93
CA ASN A 288 -41.08 -21.30 13.21
C ASN A 288 -41.88 -22.19 12.26
#